data_AF-A0A9R0K1R5-F1
#
_entry.id   AF-A0A9R0K1R5-F1
#
_cell.length_a   1.000
_cell.length_b   1.000
_cell.length_c   1.000
_cell.angle_alpha   90.00
_cell.angle_beta   90.00
_cell.angle_gamma   90.00
#
_symmetry.space_group_name_H-M   'P 1'
#
loop_
_entity.id
_entity.type
_entity.pdbx_description
1 polymer ?
#
loop_
_entity_poly.entity_id
_entity_poly.type
_entity_poly.pdbx_seq_one_letter_code
_entity_poly.pdbx_strand_id
1 'polypeptide(L)'
;MVTSQWLCTKLLPDIEANPEIPIKTLQRKALGIYRVQVKQRLMYKVRSLGRQQIYGGFDESYALLPSYAEMIKSTNPGSYALVTWTADSGNVTPRFKACFFSFAAQVRGFLRGCRPIIGIDGAHLSGYYKGILLTAVAIDGNNEIFPLAYSIVSTESMDTWSYFFRSLKALFVQHGCQRDDWTFISDRIRGVESALYDVFPKAVRRVCAQHLYTNCRQAGYSGTTFHDLFWVAADAYNPYTQV
;
A
#
# COMPACT_ATOMS: atom_id res chain seq x y z
N MET A 1 41.27 3.06 13.24
CA MET A 1 40.62 3.00 11.91
C MET A 1 39.18 3.46 12.07
N VAL A 2 38.68 4.37 11.22
CA VAL A 2 37.28 4.84 11.31
C VAL A 2 36.33 3.75 10.83
N THR A 3 35.46 3.25 11.71
CA THR A 3 34.48 2.21 11.40
C THR A 3 33.09 2.80 11.16
N SER A 4 32.21 2.07 10.48
CA SER A 4 30.79 2.46 10.35
C SER A 4 30.10 2.55 11.70
N GLN A 5 30.46 1.68 12.65
CA GLN A 5 29.90 1.67 14.00
C GLN A 5 30.23 2.96 14.74
N TRP A 6 31.51 3.35 14.74
CA TRP A 6 31.96 4.57 15.40
C TRP A 6 31.32 5.82 14.78
N LEU A 7 31.27 5.91 13.44
CA LEU A 7 30.60 7.02 12.76
C LEU A 7 29.11 7.07 13.08
N CYS A 8 28.44 5.92 13.14
CA CYS A 8 27.04 5.83 13.53
C CYS A 8 26.84 6.38 14.93
N THR A 9 27.58 5.90 15.93
CA THR A 9 27.47 6.41 17.31
C THR A 9 27.69 7.93 17.39
N LYS A 10 28.63 8.48 16.61
CA LYS A 10 28.96 9.92 16.61
C LYS A 10 27.97 10.81 15.88
N LEU A 11 27.25 10.27 14.89
CA LEU A 11 26.28 11.00 14.08
C LEU A 11 24.83 10.59 14.41
N LEU A 12 24.63 9.65 15.33
CA LEU A 12 23.31 9.16 15.72
C LEU A 12 22.39 10.30 16.16
N PRO A 13 22.82 11.28 16.98
CA PRO A 13 21.94 12.39 17.37
C PRO A 13 21.44 13.21 16.17
N ASP A 14 22.27 13.37 15.12
CA ASP A 14 21.87 14.06 13.90
C ASP A 14 20.87 13.23 13.08
N ILE A 15 21.01 11.91 13.10
CA ILE A 15 20.11 10.95 12.42
C ILE A 15 18.80 10.81 13.20
N GLU A 16 18.82 10.84 14.53
CA GLU A 16 17.64 10.86 15.39
C GLU A 16 16.83 12.14 15.17
N ALA A 17 17.50 13.29 15.10
CA ALA A 17 16.85 14.58 14.84
C ALA A 17 16.26 14.66 13.43
N ASN A 18 16.91 14.04 12.44
CA ASN A 18 16.38 13.94 11.08
C ASN A 18 16.84 12.61 10.42
N PRO A 19 16.00 11.57 10.45
CA PRO A 19 16.33 10.27 9.85
C PRO A 19 16.60 10.36 8.35
N GLU A 20 15.98 11.32 7.66
CA GLU A 20 16.12 11.62 6.24
C GLU A 20 17.23 12.63 5.94
N ILE A 21 18.09 12.95 6.92
CA ILE A 21 19.21 13.87 6.75
C ILE A 21 20.00 13.55 5.46
N PRO A 22 20.24 14.55 4.60
CA PRO A 22 20.98 14.33 3.37
C PRO A 22 22.40 13.82 3.66
N ILE A 23 22.83 12.81 2.91
CA ILE A 23 24.16 12.19 3.09
C ILE A 23 25.29 13.22 2.98
N LYS A 24 25.18 14.20 2.08
CA LYS A 24 26.16 15.29 1.96
C LYS A 24 26.25 16.12 3.24
N THR A 25 25.15 16.31 3.96
CA THR A 25 25.14 17.02 5.25
C THR A 25 25.84 16.20 6.33
N LEU A 26 25.58 14.89 6.41
CA LEU A 26 26.31 14.00 7.31
C LEU A 26 27.82 13.98 7.01
N GLN A 27 28.22 13.96 5.74
CA GLN A 27 29.64 14.05 5.35
C GLN A 27 30.28 15.37 5.80
N ARG A 28 29.59 16.50 5.61
CA ARG A 28 30.06 17.82 6.08
C ARG A 28 30.22 17.85 7.59
N LYS A 29 29.28 17.27 8.35
CA LYS A 29 29.37 17.17 9.82
C LYS A 29 30.56 16.29 10.25
N ALA A 30 30.74 15.13 9.62
CA ALA A 30 31.86 14.24 9.89
C ALA A 30 33.22 14.94 9.65
N LEU A 31 33.33 15.70 8.56
CA LEU A 31 34.53 16.47 8.24
C LEU A 31 34.72 17.67 9.17
N GLY A 32 33.66 18.40 9.48
CA GLY A 32 33.73 19.62 10.28
C GLY A 32 34.10 19.36 11.74
N ILE A 33 33.43 18.39 12.37
CA ILE A 33 33.57 18.11 13.80
C ILE A 33 34.74 17.15 14.06
N TYR A 34 34.80 16.06 13.29
CA TYR A 34 35.74 14.98 13.56
C TYR A 34 36.95 14.97 12.62
N ARG A 35 37.02 15.89 11.65
CA ARG A 35 38.09 15.97 10.64
C ARG A 35 38.28 14.68 9.82
N VAL A 36 37.20 13.90 9.69
CA VAL A 36 37.21 12.64 8.93
C VAL A 36 36.52 12.83 7.58
N GLN A 37 37.24 12.55 6.50
CA GLN A 37 36.65 12.47 5.18
C GLN A 37 36.08 11.06 4.94
N VAL A 38 34.77 10.99 4.71
CA VAL A 38 34.04 9.72 4.58
C VAL A 38 33.47 9.59 3.17
N LYS A 39 33.63 8.42 2.52
CA LYS A 39 33.00 8.13 1.22
C LYS A 39 31.48 8.09 1.35
N GLN A 40 30.73 8.57 0.35
CA GLN A 40 29.26 8.59 0.36
C GLN A 40 28.66 7.21 0.67
N ARG A 41 29.17 6.14 0.03
CA ARG A 41 28.71 4.77 0.26
C ARG A 41 28.77 4.35 1.74
N LEU A 42 29.86 4.72 2.44
CA LEU A 42 29.98 4.42 3.87
C LEU A 42 28.97 5.23 4.68
N MET A 43 28.71 6.48 4.29
CA MET A 43 27.75 7.34 4.98
C MET A 43 26.29 6.90 4.78
N TYR A 44 25.95 6.35 3.60
CA TYR A 44 24.67 5.65 3.40
C TYR A 44 24.52 4.47 4.38
N LYS A 45 25.57 3.65 4.54
CA LYS A 45 25.59 2.56 5.51
C LYS A 45 25.45 3.07 6.95
N VAL A 46 26.13 4.15 7.31
CA VAL A 46 26.02 4.79 8.63
C VAL A 46 24.59 5.27 8.91
N ARG A 47 23.96 5.96 7.95
CA ARG A 47 22.56 6.39 8.08
C ARG A 47 21.62 5.18 8.21
N SER A 48 21.85 4.12 7.44
CA SER A 48 21.06 2.88 7.53
C SER A 48 21.19 2.22 8.90
N LEU A 49 22.40 2.13 9.46
CA LEU A 49 22.63 1.60 10.81
C LEU A 49 21.95 2.45 11.87
N GLY A 50 22.03 3.79 11.76
CA GLY A 50 21.36 4.69 12.68
C GLY A 50 19.84 4.51 12.65
N ARG A 51 19.24 4.44 11.46
CA ARG A 51 17.80 4.15 11.32
C ARG A 51 17.41 2.81 11.92
N GLN A 52 18.25 1.78 11.74
CA GLN A 52 17.99 0.46 12.34
C GLN A 52 18.07 0.51 13.88
N GLN A 53 18.94 1.34 14.46
CA GLN A 53 18.98 1.53 15.91
C GLN A 53 17.76 2.29 16.44
N ILE A 54 17.22 3.23 15.66
CA ILE A 54 16.07 4.05 16.05
C ILE A 54 14.75 3.28 15.90
N TYR A 55 14.57 2.60 14.77
CA TYR A 55 13.29 1.98 14.39
C TYR A 55 13.27 0.46 14.50
N GLY A 56 14.41 -0.16 14.81
CA GLY A 56 14.58 -1.61 14.70
C GLY A 56 14.83 -2.07 13.27
N GLY A 57 14.98 -3.38 13.14
CA GLY A 57 15.09 -4.05 11.84
C GLY A 57 13.77 -4.05 11.07
N PHE A 58 13.85 -4.04 9.74
CA PHE A 58 12.66 -4.27 8.93
C PHE A 58 12.08 -5.67 9.22
N ASP A 59 12.94 -6.68 9.45
CA ASP A 59 12.58 -8.06 9.78
C ASP A 59 11.81 -8.12 11.10
N GLU A 60 12.29 -7.42 12.11
CA GLU A 60 11.62 -7.28 13.41
C GLU A 60 10.22 -6.70 13.23
N SER A 61 10.07 -5.66 12.39
CA SER A 61 8.76 -5.05 12.11
C SER A 61 7.78 -6.03 11.47
N TYR A 62 8.21 -6.85 10.49
CA TYR A 62 7.36 -7.86 9.88
C TYR A 62 7.03 -9.02 10.85
N ALA A 63 7.96 -9.38 11.73
CA ALA A 63 7.74 -10.39 12.77
C ALA A 63 6.67 -9.96 13.79
N LEU A 64 6.43 -8.66 13.96
CA LEU A 64 5.39 -8.11 14.83
C LEU A 64 3.99 -8.08 14.20
N LEU A 65 3.86 -8.27 12.87
CA LEU A 65 2.56 -8.20 12.18
C LEU A 65 1.49 -9.15 12.74
N PRO A 66 1.80 -10.42 13.11
CA PRO A 66 0.81 -11.30 13.73
C PRO A 66 0.27 -10.73 15.05
N SER A 67 1.16 -10.27 15.93
CA SER A 67 0.76 -9.65 17.21
C SER A 67 -0.05 -8.37 16.99
N TYR A 68 0.31 -7.58 15.99
CA TYR A 68 -0.45 -6.40 15.60
C TYR A 68 -1.85 -6.76 15.09
N ALA A 69 -1.98 -7.82 14.29
CA ALA A 69 -3.27 -8.30 13.82
C ALA A 69 -4.17 -8.77 14.97
N GLU A 70 -3.61 -9.50 15.96
CA GLU A 70 -4.34 -9.88 17.16
C GLU A 70 -4.76 -8.67 18.00
N MET A 71 -3.89 -7.67 18.12
CA MET A 71 -4.20 -6.42 18.82
C MET A 71 -5.34 -5.65 18.15
N ILE A 72 -5.36 -5.56 16.82
CA ILE A 72 -6.48 -4.94 16.08
C ILE A 72 -7.79 -5.65 16.41
N LYS A 73 -7.79 -6.99 16.37
CA LYS A 73 -9.00 -7.78 16.62
C LYS A 73 -9.49 -7.65 18.07
N SER A 74 -8.58 -7.61 19.03
CA SER A 74 -8.94 -7.53 20.45
C SER A 74 -9.39 -6.13 20.88
N THR A 75 -8.73 -5.08 20.39
CA THR A 75 -9.01 -3.69 20.80
C THR A 75 -10.10 -3.02 19.95
N ASN A 76 -10.34 -3.50 18.73
CA ASN A 76 -11.37 -2.97 17.84
C ASN A 76 -12.29 -4.08 17.31
N PRO A 77 -13.23 -4.57 18.15
CA PRO A 77 -14.14 -5.65 17.79
C PRO A 77 -14.95 -5.37 16.51
N GLY A 78 -14.91 -6.34 15.59
CA GLY A 78 -15.50 -6.24 14.25
C GLY A 78 -14.52 -5.82 13.16
N SER A 79 -13.26 -5.51 13.51
CA SER A 79 -12.19 -5.35 12.52
C SER A 79 -11.82 -6.69 11.90
N TYR A 80 -11.27 -6.67 10.69
CA TYR A 80 -10.74 -7.83 10.00
C TYR A 80 -9.24 -7.64 9.78
N ALA A 81 -8.45 -8.52 10.39
CA ALA A 81 -7.00 -8.49 10.31
C ALA A 81 -6.48 -9.91 10.06
N LEU A 82 -5.77 -10.08 8.95
CA LEU A 82 -5.23 -11.36 8.50
C LEU A 82 -3.75 -11.18 8.15
N VAL A 83 -2.90 -12.06 8.66
CA VAL A 83 -1.49 -12.17 8.28
C VAL A 83 -1.25 -13.59 7.82
N THR A 84 -0.69 -13.73 6.63
CA THR A 84 -0.43 -15.02 5.99
C THR A 84 1.07 -15.18 5.77
N TRP A 85 1.58 -16.33 6.20
CA TRP A 85 2.95 -16.77 5.99
C TRP A 85 2.97 -17.87 4.92
N THR A 86 4.14 -18.12 4.32
CA THR A 86 4.33 -19.30 3.49
C THR A 86 4.14 -20.58 4.31
N ALA A 87 3.73 -21.66 3.66
CA ALA A 87 3.58 -22.94 4.33
C ALA A 87 4.89 -23.36 5.01
N ASP A 88 4.76 -23.93 6.21
CA ASP A 88 5.89 -24.57 6.88
C ASP A 88 6.20 -25.88 6.17
N SER A 89 7.40 -25.95 5.60
CA SER A 89 7.90 -27.13 4.90
C SER A 89 8.91 -27.92 5.75
N GLY A 90 9.07 -27.57 7.03
CA GLY A 90 10.02 -28.17 7.98
C GLY A 90 11.48 -27.81 7.72
N ASN A 91 11.85 -27.51 6.47
CA ASN A 91 13.21 -27.20 6.04
C ASN A 91 13.45 -25.70 5.77
N VAL A 92 12.39 -24.88 5.77
CA VAL A 92 12.49 -23.46 5.44
C VAL A 92 11.66 -22.67 6.44
N THR A 93 12.29 -21.68 7.08
CA THR A 93 11.60 -20.73 7.95
C THR A 93 10.46 -20.05 7.17
N PRO A 94 9.21 -20.08 7.71
CA PRO A 94 8.08 -19.41 7.08
C PRO A 94 8.38 -17.94 6.80
N ARG A 95 8.07 -17.50 5.59
CA ARG A 95 8.28 -16.12 5.13
C ARG A 95 6.96 -15.39 5.05
N PHE A 96 6.99 -14.08 5.30
CA PHE A 96 5.82 -13.25 5.12
C PHE A 96 5.32 -13.36 3.67
N LYS A 97 4.02 -13.63 3.50
CA LYS A 97 3.39 -13.76 2.18
C LYS A 97 2.47 -12.58 1.90
N ALA A 98 1.55 -12.30 2.81
CA ALA A 98 0.58 -11.22 2.67
C ALA A 98 -0.01 -10.83 4.03
N CYS A 99 -0.52 -9.61 4.15
CA CYS A 99 -1.46 -9.25 5.21
C CYS A 99 -2.62 -8.44 4.63
N PHE A 100 -3.78 -8.47 5.30
CA PHE A 100 -4.94 -7.66 4.98
C PHE A 100 -5.49 -7.05 6.26
N PHE A 101 -5.83 -5.76 6.22
CA PHE A 101 -6.38 -5.03 7.35
C PHE A 101 -7.56 -4.16 6.92
N SER A 102 -8.62 -4.21 7.72
CA SER A 102 -9.74 -3.25 7.69
C SER A 102 -10.30 -3.09 9.11
N PHE A 103 -10.46 -1.85 9.54
CA PHE A 103 -10.98 -1.55 10.86
C PHE A 103 -12.52 -1.54 10.86
N ALA A 104 -13.13 -1.91 12.00
CA ALA A 104 -14.58 -2.01 12.12
C ALA A 104 -15.30 -0.71 11.70
N ALA A 105 -14.73 0.45 12.02
CA ALA A 105 -15.26 1.75 11.64
C ALA A 105 -15.26 1.97 10.12
N GLN A 106 -14.22 1.51 9.41
CA GLN A 106 -14.09 1.66 7.96
C GLN A 106 -15.18 0.87 7.23
N VAL A 107 -15.29 -0.42 7.50
CA VAL A 107 -16.32 -1.26 6.87
C VAL A 107 -17.73 -0.82 7.23
N ARG A 108 -18.00 -0.42 8.50
CA ARG A 108 -19.32 0.06 8.90
C ARG A 108 -19.67 1.40 8.23
N GLY A 109 -18.72 2.32 8.14
CA GLY A 109 -18.89 3.60 7.45
C GLY A 109 -19.17 3.41 5.96
N PHE A 110 -18.39 2.54 5.33
CA PHE A 110 -18.60 2.15 3.93
C PHE A 110 -20.01 1.60 3.69
N LEU A 111 -20.39 0.54 4.42
CA LEU A 111 -21.67 -0.14 4.21
C LEU A 111 -22.89 0.73 4.52
N ARG A 112 -22.76 1.76 5.36
CA ARG A 112 -23.89 2.60 5.80
C ARG A 112 -23.99 3.95 5.09
N GLY A 113 -22.88 4.49 4.58
CA GLY A 113 -22.83 5.88 4.13
C GLY A 113 -22.07 6.12 2.83
N CYS A 114 -21.34 5.13 2.31
CA CYS A 114 -20.65 5.28 1.03
C CYS A 114 -21.51 4.82 -0.14
N ARG A 115 -21.20 5.37 -1.31
CA ARG A 115 -21.69 4.84 -2.59
C ARG A 115 -21.16 3.42 -2.78
N PRO A 116 -21.87 2.54 -3.49
CA PRO A 116 -21.45 1.16 -3.71
C PRO A 116 -20.36 1.03 -4.80
N ILE A 117 -19.39 1.93 -4.74
CA ILE A 117 -18.26 2.07 -5.65
C ILE A 117 -16.98 1.88 -4.83
N ILE A 118 -16.11 0.99 -5.29
CA ILE A 118 -14.86 0.64 -4.65
C ILE A 118 -13.72 0.91 -5.65
N GLY A 119 -12.94 1.95 -5.41
CA GLY A 119 -11.67 2.16 -6.09
C GLY A 119 -10.61 1.21 -5.50
N ILE A 120 -9.84 0.56 -6.36
CA ILE A 120 -8.71 -0.27 -5.96
C ILE A 120 -7.45 0.13 -6.71
N ASP A 121 -6.33 0.08 -6.00
CA ASP A 121 -5.03 0.41 -6.57
C ASP A 121 -3.88 -0.32 -5.88
N GLY A 122 -2.79 -0.52 -6.60
CA GLY A 122 -1.55 -1.12 -6.12
C GLY A 122 -0.39 -0.12 -6.17
N ALA A 123 0.23 0.15 -5.03
CA ALA A 123 1.38 1.05 -4.94
C ALA A 123 2.64 0.30 -4.52
N HIS A 124 3.76 0.53 -5.22
CA HIS A 124 5.05 -0.03 -4.83
C HIS A 124 5.52 0.55 -3.49
N LEU A 125 5.79 -0.33 -2.53
CA LEU A 125 6.40 0.07 -1.27
C LEU A 125 7.89 0.35 -1.48
N SER A 126 8.33 1.49 -0.96
CA SER A 126 9.75 1.81 -0.82
C SER A 126 10.29 1.17 0.45
N GLY A 127 11.54 0.70 0.43
CA GLY A 127 12.18 0.08 1.59
C GLY A 127 12.97 -1.17 1.23
N TYR A 128 13.51 -1.83 2.26
CA TYR A 128 14.41 -2.97 2.08
C TYR A 128 13.69 -4.20 1.49
N TYR A 129 12.52 -4.56 2.03
CA TYR A 129 11.75 -5.72 1.56
C TYR A 129 10.88 -5.46 0.34
N LYS A 130 10.77 -4.20 -0.09
CA LYS A 130 9.85 -3.78 -1.16
C LYS A 130 8.44 -4.34 -0.89
N GLY A 131 7.68 -4.61 -1.95
CA GLY A 131 6.32 -5.13 -1.89
C GLY A 131 5.32 -4.18 -2.55
N ILE A 132 4.06 -4.57 -2.47
CA ILE A 132 2.94 -3.81 -3.02
C ILE A 132 1.94 -3.57 -1.91
N LEU A 133 1.54 -2.31 -1.75
CA LEU A 133 0.41 -1.90 -0.96
C LEU A 133 -0.82 -1.91 -1.86
N LEU A 134 -1.67 -2.92 -1.72
CA LEU A 134 -2.99 -2.96 -2.34
C LEU A 134 -3.96 -2.19 -1.44
N THR A 135 -4.76 -1.31 -2.03
CA THR A 135 -5.72 -0.48 -1.31
C THR A 135 -7.12 -0.62 -1.90
N ALA A 136 -8.12 -0.51 -1.03
CA ALA A 136 -9.51 -0.30 -1.40
C ALA A 136 -9.99 0.99 -0.75
N VAL A 137 -10.56 1.87 -1.57
CA VAL A 137 -11.18 3.12 -1.16
C VAL A 137 -12.58 3.20 -1.73
N ALA A 138 -13.45 3.96 -1.08
CA ALA A 138 -14.79 4.24 -1.55
C ALA A 138 -14.99 5.76 -1.69
N ILE A 139 -16.17 6.14 -2.15
CA ILE A 139 -16.62 7.53 -2.18
C ILE A 139 -17.80 7.66 -1.23
N ASP A 140 -17.69 8.57 -0.27
CA ASP A 140 -18.76 8.82 0.70
C ASP A 140 -19.89 9.72 0.13
N GLY A 141 -20.90 9.99 0.95
CA GLY A 141 -22.02 10.88 0.59
C GLY A 141 -21.61 12.32 0.28
N ASN A 142 -20.43 12.76 0.74
CA ASN A 142 -19.86 14.08 0.49
C ASN A 142 -18.91 14.10 -0.72
N ASN A 143 -18.82 12.98 -1.45
CA ASN A 143 -17.88 12.78 -2.56
C ASN A 143 -16.40 12.81 -2.13
N GLU A 144 -16.10 12.49 -0.86
CA GLU A 144 -14.74 12.38 -0.36
C GLU A 144 -14.22 10.94 -0.45
N ILE A 145 -12.90 10.79 -0.54
CA ILE A 145 -12.25 9.47 -0.55
C ILE A 145 -12.32 8.86 0.85
N PHE A 146 -12.95 7.69 0.94
CA PHE A 146 -13.11 6.96 2.19
C PHE A 146 -12.27 5.67 2.20
N PRO A 147 -11.25 5.53 3.06
CA PRO A 147 -10.44 4.32 3.13
C PRO A 147 -11.23 3.11 3.65
N LEU A 148 -11.23 2.00 2.91
CA LEU A 148 -11.97 0.79 3.26
C LEU A 148 -11.06 -0.31 3.82
N ALA A 149 -10.00 -0.65 3.09
CA ALA A 149 -9.08 -1.72 3.47
C ALA A 149 -7.73 -1.56 2.77
N TYR A 150 -6.70 -2.22 3.30
CA TYR A 150 -5.42 -2.30 2.64
C TYR A 150 -4.74 -3.64 2.91
N SER A 151 -3.77 -3.98 2.07
CA SER A 151 -3.03 -5.23 2.11
C SER A 151 -1.60 -5.00 1.68
N ILE A 152 -0.65 -5.64 2.37
CA ILE A 152 0.75 -5.67 1.94
C ILE A 152 1.01 -7.05 1.36
N VAL A 153 1.49 -7.11 0.12
CA VAL A 153 1.82 -8.35 -0.59
C VAL A 153 3.22 -8.26 -1.18
N SER A 154 3.85 -9.40 -1.42
CA SER A 154 5.22 -9.45 -1.95
C SER A 154 5.33 -8.99 -3.40
N THR A 155 4.33 -9.30 -4.23
CA THR A 155 4.30 -8.98 -5.66
C THR A 155 2.88 -8.66 -6.11
N GLU A 156 2.74 -7.97 -7.24
CA GLU A 156 1.43 -7.78 -7.87
C GLU A 156 1.18 -8.92 -8.85
N SER A 157 0.22 -9.78 -8.52
CA SER A 157 -0.19 -10.92 -9.33
C SER A 157 -1.68 -11.20 -9.19
N MET A 158 -2.24 -12.01 -10.10
CA MET A 158 -3.62 -12.48 -10.01
C MET A 158 -3.91 -13.18 -8.66
N ASP A 159 -2.95 -13.94 -8.13
CA ASP A 159 -3.10 -14.61 -6.83
C ASP A 159 -3.21 -13.61 -5.67
N THR A 160 -2.40 -12.55 -5.69
CA THR A 160 -2.43 -11.53 -4.64
C THR A 160 -3.67 -10.65 -4.71
N TRP A 161 -4.16 -10.34 -5.92
CA TRP A 161 -5.45 -9.68 -6.11
C TRP A 161 -6.61 -10.59 -5.67
N SER A 162 -6.55 -11.89 -5.98
CA SER A 162 -7.55 -12.87 -5.52
C SER A 162 -7.57 -12.96 -3.99
N TYR A 163 -6.41 -12.97 -3.35
CA TYR A 163 -6.29 -12.91 -1.89
C TYR A 163 -6.94 -11.63 -1.33
N PHE A 164 -6.67 -10.48 -1.93
CA PHE A 164 -7.24 -9.20 -1.53
C PHE A 164 -8.77 -9.19 -1.65
N PHE A 165 -9.31 -9.61 -2.78
CA PHE A 165 -10.76 -9.66 -3.02
C PHE A 165 -11.46 -10.68 -2.13
N ARG A 166 -10.88 -11.87 -1.90
CA ARG A 166 -11.45 -12.86 -0.98
C ARG A 166 -11.49 -12.33 0.45
N SER A 167 -10.45 -11.61 0.87
CA SER A 167 -10.40 -10.96 2.18
C SER A 167 -11.45 -9.86 2.31
N LEU A 168 -11.63 -9.05 1.26
CA LEU A 168 -12.69 -8.02 1.21
C LEU A 168 -14.09 -8.63 1.25
N LYS A 169 -14.33 -9.73 0.53
CA LYS A 169 -15.60 -10.46 0.55
C LYS A 169 -15.88 -11.07 1.93
N ALA A 170 -14.88 -11.67 2.56
CA ALA A 170 -15.00 -12.21 3.92
C ALA A 170 -15.34 -11.10 4.92
N LEU A 171 -14.70 -9.94 4.81
CA LEU A 171 -15.03 -8.75 5.60
C LEU A 171 -16.50 -8.34 5.43
N PHE A 172 -17.01 -8.27 4.19
CA PHE A 172 -18.41 -7.92 3.94
C PHE A 172 -19.40 -8.94 4.52
N VAL A 173 -19.12 -10.24 4.35
CA VAL A 173 -19.93 -11.32 4.92
C VAL A 173 -19.93 -11.27 6.45
N GLN A 174 -18.79 -10.99 7.09
CA GLN A 174 -18.70 -10.83 8.54
C GLN A 174 -19.60 -9.70 9.07
N HIS A 175 -19.83 -8.66 8.27
CA HIS A 175 -20.73 -7.55 8.62
C HIS A 175 -22.16 -7.74 8.08
N GLY A 176 -22.52 -8.97 7.68
CA GLY A 176 -23.87 -9.33 7.26
C GLY A 176 -24.28 -8.75 5.90
N CYS A 177 -23.32 -8.28 5.10
CA CYS A 177 -23.62 -7.74 3.78
C CYS A 177 -23.84 -8.87 2.76
N GLN A 178 -25.02 -8.89 2.16
CA GLN A 178 -25.40 -9.85 1.11
C GLN A 178 -25.30 -9.26 -0.30
N ARG A 179 -24.85 -8.01 -0.41
CA ARG A 179 -24.71 -7.31 -1.70
C ARG A 179 -23.65 -7.97 -2.57
N ASP A 180 -23.97 -8.20 -3.83
CA ASP A 180 -23.09 -8.80 -4.83
C ASP A 180 -22.91 -7.98 -6.12
N ASP A 181 -23.65 -6.87 -6.28
CA ASP A 181 -23.65 -5.94 -7.41
C ASP A 181 -22.78 -4.68 -7.16
N TRP A 182 -21.59 -4.88 -6.61
CA TRP A 182 -20.64 -3.79 -6.37
C TRP A 182 -20.06 -3.24 -7.67
N THR A 183 -19.67 -1.97 -7.69
CA THR A 183 -18.86 -1.42 -8.79
C THR A 183 -17.41 -1.24 -8.35
N PHE A 184 -16.47 -1.85 -9.07
CA PHE A 184 -15.04 -1.70 -8.84
C PHE A 184 -14.42 -0.80 -9.91
N ILE A 185 -13.57 0.13 -9.48
CA ILE A 185 -12.76 0.98 -10.36
C ILE A 185 -11.29 0.59 -10.17
N SER A 186 -10.61 0.23 -11.25
CA SER A 186 -9.19 -0.15 -11.22
C SER A 186 -8.43 0.36 -12.45
N ASP A 187 -7.11 0.25 -12.45
CA ASP A 187 -6.34 0.31 -13.70
C ASP A 187 -6.64 -0.90 -14.61
N ARG A 188 -6.20 -0.88 -15.88
CA ARG A 188 -6.37 -1.90 -16.92
C ARG A 188 -5.45 -3.10 -16.78
N ILE A 189 -5.14 -3.50 -15.55
CA ILE A 189 -4.32 -4.68 -15.27
C ILE A 189 -5.19 -5.94 -15.47
N ARG A 190 -4.74 -6.88 -16.30
CA ARG A 190 -5.48 -8.13 -16.59
C ARG A 190 -5.64 -9.01 -15.36
N GLY A 191 -4.63 -9.07 -14.49
CA GLY A 191 -4.67 -9.88 -13.26
C GLY A 191 -5.79 -9.47 -12.29
N VAL A 192 -6.14 -8.19 -12.27
CA VAL A 192 -7.26 -7.65 -11.47
C VAL A 192 -8.60 -8.15 -12.01
N GLU A 193 -8.75 -8.17 -13.34
CA GLU A 193 -10.00 -8.55 -14.00
C GLU A 193 -10.42 -9.98 -13.66
N SER A 194 -9.52 -10.94 -13.88
CA SER A 194 -9.79 -12.34 -13.64
C SER A 194 -10.06 -12.60 -12.16
N ALA A 195 -9.22 -12.04 -11.27
CA ALA A 195 -9.40 -12.18 -9.84
C ALA A 195 -10.73 -11.58 -9.34
N LEU A 196 -11.17 -10.46 -9.92
CA LEU A 196 -12.43 -9.83 -9.57
C LEU A 196 -13.61 -10.68 -10.03
N TYR A 197 -13.59 -11.15 -11.28
CA TYR A 197 -14.65 -11.99 -11.85
C TYR A 197 -14.85 -13.28 -11.04
N ASP A 198 -13.75 -13.91 -10.61
CA ASP A 198 -13.80 -15.14 -9.82
C ASP A 198 -14.42 -14.93 -8.42
N VAL A 199 -14.21 -13.78 -7.79
CA VAL A 199 -14.63 -13.53 -6.40
C VAL A 199 -15.96 -12.78 -6.33
N PHE A 200 -16.18 -11.83 -7.22
CA PHE A 200 -17.37 -10.97 -7.33
C PHE A 200 -17.96 -11.06 -8.75
N PRO A 201 -18.56 -12.19 -9.14
CA PRO A 201 -19.00 -12.43 -10.51
C PRO A 201 -20.12 -11.50 -11.00
N LYS A 202 -20.88 -10.89 -10.08
CA LYS A 202 -21.93 -9.91 -10.41
C LYS A 202 -21.47 -8.46 -10.29
N ALA A 203 -20.22 -8.22 -9.90
CA ALA A 203 -19.70 -6.87 -9.80
C ALA A 203 -19.43 -6.28 -11.19
N VAL A 204 -19.67 -4.99 -11.33
CA VAL A 204 -19.32 -4.24 -12.53
C VAL A 204 -17.90 -3.71 -12.37
N ARG A 205 -17.04 -3.94 -13.36
CA ARG A 205 -15.73 -3.31 -13.43
C ARG A 205 -15.76 -2.08 -14.31
N ARG A 206 -15.16 -0.99 -13.83
CA ARG A 206 -14.88 0.24 -14.57
C ARG A 206 -13.38 0.50 -14.59
N VAL A 207 -12.93 1.19 -15.62
CA VAL A 207 -11.53 1.61 -15.75
C VAL A 207 -11.38 2.99 -15.14
N CYS A 208 -10.36 3.17 -14.31
CA CYS A 208 -10.00 4.47 -13.75
C CYS A 208 -9.68 5.47 -14.87
N ALA A 209 -10.43 6.58 -14.94
CA ALA A 209 -10.23 7.60 -15.96
C ALA A 209 -8.83 8.22 -15.90
N GLN A 210 -8.29 8.45 -14.70
CA GLN A 210 -6.93 8.99 -14.51
C GLN A 210 -5.85 8.05 -15.08
N HIS A 211 -5.99 6.74 -14.84
CA HIS A 211 -5.07 5.75 -15.39
C HIS A 211 -5.23 5.62 -16.91
N LEU A 212 -6.47 5.63 -17.41
CA LEU A 212 -6.73 5.62 -18.84
C LEU A 212 -6.11 6.84 -19.54
N TYR A 213 -6.28 8.03 -18.96
CA TYR A 213 -5.66 9.27 -19.43
C TYR A 213 -4.14 9.16 -19.46
N THR A 214 -3.53 8.67 -18.37
CA THR A 214 -2.08 8.48 -18.27
C THR A 214 -1.56 7.50 -19.33
N ASN A 215 -2.27 6.40 -19.55
CA ASN A 215 -1.96 5.42 -20.58
C ASN A 215 -2.05 6.03 -21.99
N CYS A 216 -3.08 6.85 -22.27
CA CYS A 216 -3.18 7.59 -23.53
C CYS A 216 -2.01 8.56 -23.69
N ARG A 217 -1.61 9.28 -22.65
CA ARG A 217 -0.43 10.15 -22.68
C ARG A 217 0.86 9.40 -23.01
N GLN A 218 1.06 8.23 -22.40
CA GLN A 218 2.21 7.38 -22.69
C GLN A 218 2.21 6.84 -24.12
N ALA A 219 1.02 6.64 -24.71
CA ALA A 219 0.86 6.26 -26.12
C ALA A 219 1.01 7.44 -27.10
N GLY A 220 1.29 8.66 -26.63
CA GLY A 220 1.55 9.83 -27.46
C GLY A 220 0.40 10.83 -27.57
N TYR A 221 -0.78 10.53 -27.01
CA TYR A 221 -1.90 11.46 -26.98
C TYR A 221 -1.64 12.56 -25.93
N SER A 222 -1.33 13.78 -26.38
CA SER A 222 -0.94 14.87 -25.50
C SER A 222 -1.48 16.22 -25.99
N GLY A 223 -1.26 17.28 -25.21
CA GLY A 223 -1.77 18.62 -25.49
C GLY A 223 -3.08 18.93 -24.75
N THR A 224 -3.38 20.22 -24.67
CA THR A 224 -4.55 20.76 -23.97
C THR A 224 -5.86 20.27 -24.58
N THR A 225 -5.97 20.28 -25.91
CA THR A 225 -7.18 19.80 -26.61
C THR A 225 -7.53 18.36 -26.25
N PHE A 226 -6.55 17.46 -26.20
CA PHE A 226 -6.80 16.07 -25.79
C PHE A 226 -7.20 15.98 -24.33
N HIS A 227 -6.52 16.71 -23.44
CA HIS A 227 -6.87 16.78 -22.01
C HIS A 227 -8.33 17.20 -21.81
N ASP A 228 -8.73 18.29 -22.44
CA ASP A 228 -10.06 18.87 -22.23
C ASP A 228 -11.16 17.96 -22.79
N LEU A 229 -10.97 17.44 -24.02
CA LEU A 229 -11.94 16.52 -24.63
C LEU A 229 -12.03 15.18 -23.88
N PHE A 230 -10.92 14.67 -23.34
CA PHE A 230 -10.91 13.43 -22.57
C PHE A 230 -11.77 13.56 -21.31
N TRP A 231 -11.60 14.63 -20.53
CA TRP A 231 -12.36 14.81 -19.29
C TRP A 231 -13.82 15.16 -19.54
N VAL A 232 -14.13 15.93 -20.59
CA VAL A 232 -15.53 16.13 -21.04
C VAL A 232 -16.19 14.78 -21.36
N ALA A 233 -15.48 13.86 -22.01
CA ALA A 233 -16.01 12.54 -22.31
C ALA A 233 -16.11 11.64 -21.07
N ALA A 234 -15.15 11.73 -20.14
CA ALA A 234 -15.14 10.95 -18.91
C ALA A 234 -16.27 11.37 -17.94
N ASP A 235 -16.60 12.66 -17.92
CA ASP A 235 -17.65 13.24 -17.07
C ASP A 235 -19.04 13.22 -17.73
N ALA A 236 -19.13 12.79 -19.00
CA ALA A 236 -20.38 12.76 -19.74
C ALA A 236 -21.38 11.78 -19.10
N TYR A 237 -22.61 12.27 -18.89
CA TYR A 237 -23.71 11.42 -18.44
C TYR A 237 -24.01 10.33 -19.46
N ASN A 238 -24.16 9.10 -18.98
CA ASN A 238 -24.69 8.00 -19.79
C ASN A 238 -25.65 7.15 -18.94
N PRO A 239 -26.91 6.98 -19.40
CA PRO A 239 -27.97 6.28 -18.66
C PRO A 239 -27.67 4.79 -18.43
N TYR A 240 -26.68 4.22 -19.11
CA TYR A 240 -26.27 2.82 -19.01
C TYR A 240 -25.02 2.61 -18.16
N THR A 241 -24.38 3.68 -17.65
CA THR A 241 -23.05 3.58 -17.00
C THR A 241 -22.94 4.14 -15.60
N GLN A 242 -23.95 4.83 -15.06
CA GLN A 242 -23.90 5.38 -13.70
C GLN A 242 -24.37 4.38 -12.61
N VAL A 243 -23.77 4.57 -11.42
CA VAL A 243 -23.97 3.86 -10.14
C VAL A 243 -24.24 4.91 -9.07
#